data_AF-A0A0B5QAD9-F1
#
_entry.id   AF-A0A0B5QAD9-F1
#
_cell.length_a   1.000
_cell.length_b   1.000
_cell.length_c   1.000
_cell.angle_alpha   90.00
_cell.angle_beta   90.00
_cell.angle_gamma   90.00
#
_symmetry.space_group_name_H-M   'P 1'
#
loop_
_entity.id
_entity.type
_entity.pdbx_description
1 polymer ?
#
loop_
_entity_poly.entity_id
_entity_poly.type
_entity_poly.pdbx_seq_one_letter_code
_entity_poly.pdbx_strand_id
1 'polypeptide(L)'
;MAINWFPGHMKKTQREIKENLKLVDAVIEIRDARIPRSSANPDIEKLLEGKPRIILLNKSDLTDGKVTKEWISYLTKDDVKVLEVNCLKGDGLKNIKPTLLALLKEKHDRLKAKGMVNITMRVMVVGIPNVGKSTFINKMARNNIAKTGDRPGVTKSKQWIKTGIGIEMLDTPGVLWPRFEDDETALNLAFTGAIKDEIMDIEELALKLVEKLQTNYEEKLKERYKLKEVFENPLDTLDAIGKKRGTLISGGQIDYNRIAVILLDEFRGGKMGNITLERPIEENDTV
;
A
#
# COMPACT_ATOMS: atom_id res chain seq x y z
N MET A 1 -4.95 16.08 14.94
CA MET A 1 -5.64 14.78 15.02
C MET A 1 -4.82 13.70 15.76
N ALA A 2 -5.37 13.02 16.78
CA ALA A 2 -4.75 11.85 17.40
C ALA A 2 -5.40 10.56 16.87
N ILE A 3 -4.68 9.81 16.02
CA ILE A 3 -5.21 8.59 15.40
C ILE A 3 -4.90 7.39 16.31
N ASN A 4 -5.88 6.94 17.10
CA ASN A 4 -5.75 5.81 18.02
C ASN A 4 -6.26 4.51 17.37
N TRP A 5 -5.36 3.59 17.00
CA TRP A 5 -5.70 2.27 16.44
C TRP A 5 -5.42 1.13 17.44
N PHE A 6 -6.35 0.16 17.57
CA PHE A 6 -6.32 -0.83 18.66
C PHE A 6 -5.30 -1.99 18.46
N PRO A 7 -4.47 -2.32 19.48
CA PRO A 7 -3.28 -3.17 19.34
C PRO A 7 -3.46 -4.69 19.56
N GLY A 8 -4.61 -5.18 20.07
CA GLY A 8 -4.75 -6.57 20.54
C GLY A 8 -4.47 -7.64 19.47
N HIS A 9 -4.98 -7.44 18.25
CA HIS A 9 -4.77 -8.36 17.13
C HIS A 9 -3.37 -8.27 16.52
N MET A 10 -2.66 -7.15 16.70
CA MET A 10 -1.39 -6.88 16.02
C MET A 10 -0.24 -7.71 16.58
N LYS A 11 -0.14 -7.86 17.91
CA LYS A 11 0.89 -8.71 18.55
C LYS A 11 0.80 -10.16 18.09
N LYS A 12 -0.42 -10.68 17.95
CA LYS A 12 -0.66 -12.03 17.43
C LYS A 12 -0.16 -12.15 16.00
N THR A 13 -0.54 -11.24 15.12
CA THR A 13 -0.12 -11.29 13.71
C THR A 13 1.38 -11.10 13.53
N GLN A 14 2.02 -10.20 14.30
CA GLN A 14 3.48 -10.05 14.29
C GLN A 14 4.20 -11.35 14.69
N ARG A 15 3.71 -12.05 15.72
CA ARG A 15 4.24 -13.36 16.12
C ARG A 15 4.06 -14.40 15.00
N GLU A 16 2.89 -14.43 14.37
CA GLU A 16 2.61 -15.34 13.25
C GLU A 16 3.53 -15.05 12.05
N ILE A 17 3.75 -13.78 11.69
CA ILE A 17 4.70 -13.36 10.65
C ILE A 17 6.10 -13.88 10.99
N LYS A 18 6.58 -13.67 12.23
CA LYS A 18 7.90 -14.12 12.67
C LYS A 18 8.07 -15.65 12.58
N GLU A 19 7.05 -16.40 12.96
CA GLU A 19 7.07 -17.87 12.84
C GLU A 19 7.02 -18.33 11.38
N ASN A 20 6.24 -17.64 10.54
CA ASN A 20 6.08 -17.93 9.12
C ASN A 20 7.34 -17.62 8.31
N LEU A 21 8.13 -16.62 8.70
CA LEU A 21 9.40 -16.30 8.03
C LEU A 21 10.36 -17.48 7.95
N LYS A 22 10.31 -18.41 8.91
CA LYS A 22 11.14 -19.63 8.91
C LYS A 22 10.74 -20.63 7.81
N LEU A 23 9.53 -20.51 7.26
CA LEU A 23 8.95 -21.45 6.30
C LEU A 23 9.08 -21.00 4.84
N VAL A 24 9.49 -19.75 4.61
CA VAL A 24 9.55 -19.13 3.28
C VAL A 24 10.98 -18.80 2.87
N ASP A 25 11.20 -18.73 1.57
CA ASP A 25 12.48 -18.40 0.95
C ASP A 25 12.67 -16.88 0.82
N ALA A 26 11.60 -16.17 0.50
CA ALA A 26 11.56 -14.73 0.31
C ALA A 26 10.23 -14.13 0.81
N VAL A 27 10.14 -12.81 0.82
CA VAL A 27 8.94 -12.06 1.19
C VAL A 27 8.50 -11.16 0.03
N ILE A 28 7.19 -11.08 -0.20
CA ILE A 28 6.57 -10.08 -1.06
C ILE A 28 5.91 -9.05 -0.15
N GLU A 29 6.52 -7.88 -0.04
CA GLU A 29 6.01 -6.76 0.75
C GLU A 29 5.22 -5.84 -0.17
N ILE A 30 3.93 -5.65 0.10
CA ILE A 30 3.07 -4.78 -0.70
C ILE A 30 2.91 -3.43 0.00
N ARG A 31 3.28 -2.36 -0.71
CA ARG A 31 3.14 -0.97 -0.28
C ARG A 31 2.19 -0.22 -1.22
N ASP A 32 1.59 0.85 -0.73
CA ASP A 32 0.81 1.77 -1.58
C ASP A 32 1.79 2.71 -2.27
N ALA A 33 1.83 2.69 -3.61
CA ALA A 33 2.79 3.46 -4.39
C ALA A 33 2.65 4.98 -4.17
N ARG A 34 1.49 5.46 -3.70
CA ARG A 34 1.27 6.88 -3.40
C ARG A 34 2.01 7.34 -2.16
N ILE A 35 2.31 6.41 -1.25
CA ILE A 35 2.97 6.65 0.05
C ILE A 35 3.98 5.53 0.39
N PRO A 36 5.06 5.33 -0.41
CA PRO A 36 5.95 4.18 -0.25
C PRO A 36 6.71 4.11 1.10
N ARG A 37 6.90 5.24 1.77
CA ARG A 37 7.51 5.31 3.11
C ARG A 37 6.44 5.13 4.18
N SER A 38 5.37 5.93 4.18
CA SER A 38 4.32 5.82 5.21
C SER A 38 3.60 4.47 5.20
N SER A 39 3.54 3.77 4.06
CA SER A 39 2.93 2.44 4.00
C SER A 39 3.87 1.28 4.34
N ALA A 40 5.12 1.58 4.69
CA ALA A 40 6.06 0.62 5.27
C ALA A 40 5.74 0.42 6.76
N ASN A 41 5.58 -0.82 7.20
CA ASN A 41 5.43 -1.09 8.62
C ASN A 41 6.83 -1.26 9.26
N PRO A 42 7.27 -0.35 10.15
CA PRO A 42 8.62 -0.39 10.73
C PRO A 42 8.87 -1.63 11.59
N ASP A 43 7.84 -2.17 12.25
CA ASP A 43 7.97 -3.42 13.02
C ASP A 43 8.16 -4.62 12.08
N ILE A 44 7.47 -4.64 10.94
CA ILE A 44 7.67 -5.68 9.93
C ILE A 44 9.05 -5.52 9.28
N GLU A 45 9.47 -4.31 8.93
CA GLU A 45 10.78 -4.07 8.32
C GLU A 45 11.93 -4.61 9.17
N LYS A 46 11.89 -4.40 10.48
CA LYS A 46 12.83 -5.01 11.44
C LYS A 46 12.79 -6.54 11.44
N LEU A 47 11.61 -7.15 11.28
CA LEU A 47 11.47 -8.61 11.21
C LEU A 47 11.99 -9.19 9.88
N LEU A 48 12.03 -8.39 8.82
CA LEU A 48 12.43 -8.81 7.47
C LEU A 48 13.94 -8.65 7.22
N GLU A 49 14.71 -8.13 8.18
CA GLU A 49 16.14 -7.90 8.01
C GLU A 49 16.89 -9.19 7.58
N GLY A 50 17.69 -9.08 6.51
CA GLY A 50 18.45 -10.19 5.92
C GLY A 50 17.59 -11.24 5.19
N LYS A 51 16.28 -11.04 5.06
CA LYS A 51 15.39 -11.90 4.28
C LYS A 51 15.25 -11.34 2.86
N PRO A 52 15.55 -12.11 1.80
CA PRO A 52 15.32 -11.67 0.43
C PRO A 52 13.87 -11.18 0.24
N ARG A 53 13.71 -9.95 -0.24
CA ARG A 53 12.39 -9.31 -0.35
C ARG A 53 12.16 -8.66 -1.70
N ILE A 54 10.93 -8.75 -2.18
CA ILE A 54 10.41 -7.90 -3.26
C ILE A 54 9.41 -6.94 -2.65
N ILE A 55 9.65 -5.64 -2.81
CA ILE A 55 8.66 -4.61 -2.53
C ILE A 55 7.82 -4.40 -3.80
N LEU A 56 6.51 -4.58 -3.68
CA LEU A 56 5.55 -4.22 -4.72
C LEU A 56 4.96 -2.85 -4.39
N LEU A 57 5.31 -1.84 -5.19
CA LEU A 57 4.63 -0.54 -5.18
C LEU A 57 3.33 -0.70 -5.96
N ASN A 58 2.25 -1.04 -5.24
CA ASN A 58 0.95 -1.32 -5.82
C ASN A 58 0.10 -0.05 -5.98
N LYS A 59 -0.91 -0.10 -6.85
CA LYS A 59 -1.76 1.03 -7.27
C LYS A 59 -0.98 2.07 -8.08
N SER A 60 -0.03 1.59 -8.90
CA SER A 60 0.82 2.45 -9.73
C SER A 60 0.05 3.29 -10.76
N ASP A 61 -1.18 2.92 -11.08
CA ASP A 61 -2.05 3.73 -11.93
C ASP A 61 -2.51 5.03 -11.26
N LEU A 62 -2.29 5.18 -9.96
CA LEU A 62 -2.65 6.37 -9.18
C LEU A 62 -1.47 7.31 -8.92
N THR A 63 -0.26 6.98 -9.38
CA THR A 63 0.97 7.70 -9.01
C THR A 63 1.63 8.40 -10.19
N ASP A 64 2.44 9.41 -9.89
CA ASP A 64 3.36 9.98 -10.86
C ASP A 64 4.46 8.94 -11.20
N GLY A 65 4.58 8.59 -12.48
CA GLY A 65 5.53 7.59 -12.95
C GLY A 65 7.00 7.97 -12.78
N LYS A 66 7.34 9.27 -12.74
CA LYS A 66 8.71 9.74 -12.44
C LYS A 66 9.02 9.51 -10.96
N VAL A 67 8.14 9.94 -10.07
CA VAL A 67 8.29 9.75 -8.61
C VAL A 67 8.33 8.27 -8.24
N THR A 68 7.53 7.45 -8.91
CA THR A 68 7.54 5.99 -8.71
C THR A 68 8.90 5.38 -9.06
N LYS A 69 9.56 5.87 -10.12
CA LYS A 69 10.92 5.44 -10.49
C LYS A 69 11.98 5.91 -9.49
N GLU A 70 11.85 7.13 -8.97
CA GLU A 70 12.70 7.64 -7.88
C GLU A 70 12.62 6.71 -6.67
N TRP A 71 11.40 6.31 -6.26
CA TRP A 71 11.20 5.34 -5.17
C TRP A 71 11.75 3.94 -5.46
N ILE A 72 11.60 3.44 -6.69
CA ILE A 72 12.20 2.16 -7.08
C ILE A 72 13.71 2.22 -6.90
N SER A 73 14.36 3.30 -7.35
CA SER A 73 15.81 3.47 -7.20
C SER A 73 16.21 3.53 -5.73
N TYR A 74 15.52 4.37 -4.94
CA TYR A 74 15.82 4.59 -3.53
C TYR A 74 15.67 3.32 -2.67
N LEU A 75 14.63 2.52 -2.92
CA LEU A 75 14.32 1.34 -2.10
C LEU A 75 15.05 0.07 -2.57
N THR A 76 15.61 0.06 -3.78
CA THR A 76 16.32 -1.11 -4.32
C THR A 76 17.68 -1.26 -3.63
N LYS A 77 17.95 -2.45 -3.10
CA LYS A 77 19.21 -2.86 -2.48
C LYS A 77 19.61 -4.25 -3.02
N ASP A 78 20.64 -4.87 -2.47
CA ASP A 78 21.11 -6.18 -2.93
C ASP A 78 20.07 -7.28 -2.69
N ASP A 79 19.56 -7.37 -1.47
CA ASP A 79 18.54 -8.34 -1.03
C ASP A 79 17.09 -7.81 -1.16
N VAL A 80 16.94 -6.56 -1.60
CA VAL A 80 15.64 -5.88 -1.79
C VAL A 80 15.48 -5.46 -3.24
N LYS A 81 14.51 -6.02 -3.95
CA LYS A 81 14.13 -5.52 -5.29
C LYS A 81 12.75 -4.88 -5.26
N VAL A 82 12.55 -3.84 -6.06
CA VAL A 82 11.28 -3.11 -6.08
C VAL A 82 10.64 -3.23 -7.46
N LEU A 83 9.34 -3.52 -7.48
CA LEU A 83 8.54 -3.59 -8.69
C LEU A 83 7.33 -2.67 -8.56
N GLU A 84 7.13 -1.82 -9.56
CA GLU A 84 5.88 -1.10 -9.77
C GLU A 84 4.82 -2.07 -10.33
N VAL A 85 3.64 -2.10 -9.70
CA VAL A 85 2.57 -3.00 -10.09
C VAL A 85 1.18 -2.38 -9.99
N ASN A 86 0.26 -2.91 -10.80
CA ASN A 86 -1.17 -2.76 -10.58
C ASN A 86 -1.76 -4.14 -10.35
N CYS A 87 -1.97 -4.52 -9.09
CA CYS A 87 -2.50 -5.85 -8.75
C CYS A 87 -3.93 -6.08 -9.26
N LEU A 88 -4.71 -5.02 -9.46
CA LEU A 88 -6.08 -5.12 -9.98
C LEU A 88 -6.06 -5.50 -11.47
N LYS A 89 -5.31 -4.75 -12.28
CA LYS A 89 -5.19 -4.96 -13.73
C LYS A 89 -4.27 -6.14 -14.06
N GLY A 90 -3.23 -6.36 -13.27
CA GLY A 90 -2.19 -7.39 -13.45
C GLY A 90 -0.86 -6.84 -13.98
N ASP A 91 -0.75 -5.52 -14.14
CA ASP A 91 0.44 -4.88 -14.68
C ASP A 91 1.64 -5.09 -13.74
N GLY A 92 2.81 -5.35 -14.32
CA GLY A 92 4.06 -5.60 -13.58
C GLY A 92 4.19 -6.99 -12.93
N LEU A 93 3.09 -7.72 -12.68
CA LEU A 93 3.12 -9.00 -11.94
C LEU A 93 3.96 -10.09 -12.62
N LYS A 94 4.10 -10.05 -13.95
CA LYS A 94 4.95 -10.98 -14.72
C LYS A 94 6.43 -10.92 -14.32
N ASN A 95 6.88 -9.81 -13.74
CA ASN A 95 8.26 -9.60 -13.34
C ASN A 95 8.60 -10.25 -11.98
N ILE A 96 7.60 -10.69 -11.21
CA ILE A 96 7.81 -11.28 -9.87
C ILE A 96 8.67 -12.54 -9.94
N LYS A 97 8.35 -13.48 -10.84
CA LYS A 97 9.10 -14.73 -10.99
C LYS A 97 10.58 -14.51 -11.35
N PRO A 98 10.93 -13.77 -12.42
CA PRO A 98 12.33 -13.55 -12.75
C PRO A 98 13.08 -12.80 -11.65
N THR A 99 12.46 -11.82 -10.98
CA THR A 99 13.07 -11.11 -9.86
C THR A 99 13.33 -12.03 -8.66
N LEU A 100 12.39 -12.93 -8.31
CA LEU A 100 12.61 -13.92 -7.24
C LEU A 100 13.70 -14.91 -7.58
N LEU A 101 13.77 -15.38 -8.84
CA LEU A 101 14.83 -16.28 -9.28
C LEU A 101 16.21 -15.62 -9.18
N ALA A 102 16.31 -14.32 -9.50
CA ALA A 102 17.54 -13.57 -9.34
C ALA A 102 17.92 -13.42 -7.85
N LEU A 103 16.97 -13.02 -7.00
CA LEU A 103 17.17 -12.86 -5.56
C LEU A 103 17.56 -14.17 -4.86
N LEU A 104 17.01 -15.31 -5.30
CA LEU A 104 17.22 -16.62 -4.69
C LEU A 104 18.26 -17.47 -5.43
N LYS A 105 19.02 -16.88 -6.35
CA LYS A 105 19.96 -17.60 -7.24
C LYS A 105 20.95 -18.46 -6.47
N GLU A 106 21.66 -17.88 -5.49
CA GLU A 106 22.67 -18.60 -4.71
C GLU A 106 22.08 -19.82 -3.97
N LYS A 107 20.91 -19.62 -3.34
CA LYS A 107 20.19 -20.71 -2.66
C LYS A 107 19.79 -21.80 -3.65
N HIS A 108 19.26 -21.43 -4.81
CA HIS A 108 18.85 -22.38 -5.85
C HIS A 108 20.04 -23.16 -6.40
N ASP A 109 21.15 -22.50 -6.69
CA ASP A 109 22.38 -23.15 -7.19
C ASP A 109 22.91 -24.17 -6.18
N ARG A 110 22.91 -23.83 -4.89
CA ARG A 110 23.28 -24.75 -3.79
C ARG A 110 22.36 -25.97 -3.70
N LEU A 111 21.05 -25.81 -3.88
CA LEU A 111 20.09 -26.92 -3.85
C LEU A 111 20.23 -27.82 -5.08
N LYS A 112 20.48 -27.24 -6.26
CA LYS A 112 20.77 -28.00 -7.49
C LYS A 112 22.06 -28.81 -7.36
N ALA A 113 23.10 -28.24 -6.77
CA ALA A 113 24.36 -28.96 -6.50
C ALA A 113 24.15 -30.17 -5.57
N LYS A 114 23.12 -30.14 -4.73
CA LYS A 114 22.68 -31.27 -3.89
C LYS A 114 21.73 -32.25 -4.62
N GLY A 115 21.56 -32.11 -5.92
CA GLY A 115 20.72 -32.98 -6.75
C GLY A 115 19.22 -32.66 -6.72
N MET A 116 18.79 -31.53 -6.17
CA MET A 116 17.37 -31.16 -6.20
C MET A 116 16.96 -30.61 -7.58
N VAL A 117 15.95 -31.25 -8.19
CA VAL A 117 15.47 -30.91 -9.55
C VAL A 117 14.27 -29.97 -9.52
N ASN A 118 13.33 -30.15 -8.59
CA ASN A 118 12.06 -29.40 -8.52
C ASN A 118 12.04 -28.46 -7.30
N ILE A 119 12.78 -27.36 -7.37
CA ILE A 119 12.84 -26.35 -6.31
C ILE A 119 11.62 -25.42 -6.42
N THR A 120 10.69 -25.52 -5.47
CA THR A 120 9.54 -24.62 -5.37
C THR A 120 9.89 -23.42 -4.52
N MET A 121 9.72 -22.20 -5.05
CA MET A 121 9.90 -20.97 -4.27
C MET A 121 8.68 -20.73 -3.39
N ARG A 122 8.91 -20.60 -2.08
CA ARG A 122 7.90 -20.26 -1.09
C ARG A 122 8.06 -18.82 -0.67
N VAL A 123 6.99 -18.05 -0.73
CA VAL A 123 6.98 -16.64 -0.34
C VAL A 123 5.89 -16.35 0.68
N MET A 124 6.13 -15.36 1.53
CA MET A 124 5.09 -14.80 2.39
C MET A 124 4.68 -13.43 1.85
N VAL A 125 3.37 -13.15 1.81
CA VAL A 125 2.86 -11.84 1.43
C VAL A 125 2.60 -11.02 2.70
N VAL A 126 3.17 -9.82 2.78
CA VAL A 126 3.00 -8.91 3.94
C VAL A 126 2.68 -7.49 3.48
N GLY A 127 2.20 -6.66 4.41
CA GLY A 127 1.86 -5.25 4.18
C GLY A 127 0.70 -4.80 5.06
N ILE A 128 0.52 -3.49 5.18
CA ILE A 128 -0.54 -2.89 5.99
C ILE A 128 -1.95 -3.14 5.41
N PRO A 129 -3.05 -2.85 6.12
CA PRO A 129 -4.40 -2.92 5.54
C PRO A 129 -4.55 -2.09 4.25
N ASN A 130 -5.46 -2.50 3.36
CA ASN A 130 -5.88 -1.75 2.16
C ASN A 130 -4.80 -1.39 1.10
N VAL A 131 -3.57 -1.90 1.22
CA VAL A 131 -2.54 -1.82 0.14
C VAL A 131 -2.79 -2.75 -1.04
N GLY A 132 -3.78 -3.65 -0.96
CA GLY A 132 -4.16 -4.56 -2.04
C GLY A 132 -3.60 -5.99 -1.95
N LYS A 133 -3.24 -6.47 -0.75
CA LYS A 133 -2.78 -7.86 -0.53
C LYS A 133 -3.76 -8.91 -1.04
N SER A 134 -5.03 -8.84 -0.64
CA SER A 134 -6.04 -9.82 -1.07
C SER A 134 -6.28 -9.75 -2.59
N THR A 135 -6.23 -8.55 -3.19
CA THR A 135 -6.29 -8.37 -4.65
C THR A 135 -5.12 -9.07 -5.33
N PHE A 136 -3.89 -8.86 -4.85
CA PHE A 136 -2.69 -9.53 -5.34
C PHE A 136 -2.80 -11.05 -5.24
N ILE A 137 -3.12 -11.57 -4.05
CA ILE A 137 -3.23 -13.02 -3.80
C ILE A 137 -4.28 -13.64 -4.72
N ASN A 138 -5.46 -13.03 -4.82
CA ASN A 138 -6.52 -13.50 -5.71
C ASN A 138 -6.09 -13.48 -7.18
N LYS A 139 -5.39 -12.44 -7.63
CA LYS A 139 -4.88 -12.34 -9.01
C LYS A 139 -3.87 -13.45 -9.30
N MET A 140 -2.95 -13.71 -8.37
CA MET A 140 -1.90 -14.72 -8.50
C MET A 140 -2.43 -16.15 -8.35
N ALA A 141 -3.46 -16.35 -7.51
CA ALA A 141 -4.14 -17.63 -7.32
C ALA A 141 -5.04 -17.99 -8.51
N ARG A 142 -5.77 -17.02 -9.09
CA ARG A 142 -6.68 -17.26 -10.24
C ARG A 142 -5.95 -17.63 -11.53
N ASN A 143 -4.67 -17.30 -11.65
CA ASN A 143 -3.80 -17.86 -12.70
C ASN A 143 -3.57 -19.38 -12.55
N ASN A 144 -4.08 -19.99 -11.47
CA ASN A 144 -4.14 -21.41 -11.23
C ASN A 144 -5.62 -21.80 -11.10
N ILE A 145 -6.23 -22.29 -12.19
CA ILE A 145 -7.60 -22.81 -12.17
C ILE A 145 -7.57 -24.15 -11.43
N ALA A 146 -7.61 -24.10 -10.09
CA ALA A 146 -7.90 -25.24 -9.25
C ALA A 146 -8.85 -24.78 -8.13
N LYS A 147 -10.09 -25.27 -8.22
CA LYS A 147 -11.26 -24.95 -7.41
C LYS A 147 -10.94 -24.77 -5.91
N THR A 148 -11.28 -23.61 -5.36
CA THR A 148 -11.49 -23.42 -3.92
C THR A 148 -12.70 -24.23 -3.47
N GLY A 149 -12.53 -25.00 -2.40
CA GLY A 149 -13.63 -25.55 -1.61
C GLY A 149 -13.62 -24.88 -0.24
N ASP A 150 -14.51 -23.91 -0.03
CA ASP A 150 -14.74 -23.33 1.29
C ASP A 150 -15.60 -24.31 2.12
N ARG A 151 -15.02 -24.85 3.19
CA ARG A 151 -15.79 -25.44 4.30
C ARG A 151 -15.47 -24.64 5.57
N PRO A 152 -16.45 -23.95 6.17
CA PRO A 152 -16.30 -23.33 7.48
C PRO A 152 -16.03 -24.41 8.56
N GLY A 153 -15.18 -24.10 9.54
CA GLY A 153 -15.14 -24.86 10.81
C GLY A 153 -13.97 -25.82 11.04
N VAL A 154 -12.88 -25.77 10.26
CA VAL A 154 -11.65 -26.53 10.59
C VAL A 154 -10.45 -25.61 10.51
N THR A 155 -9.83 -25.29 11.65
CA THR A 155 -8.51 -24.68 11.73
C THR A 155 -7.49 -25.65 11.16
N LYS A 156 -7.29 -25.59 9.84
CA LYS A 156 -6.32 -26.41 9.12
C LYS A 156 -4.96 -25.70 9.14
N SER A 157 -3.90 -26.49 9.25
CA SER A 157 -2.50 -26.17 8.92
C SER A 157 -2.31 -25.00 7.94
N LYS A 158 -1.25 -24.18 8.13
CA LYS A 158 -0.86 -23.07 7.24
C LYS A 158 -1.08 -23.42 5.77
N GLN A 159 -2.02 -22.73 5.12
CA GLN A 159 -2.47 -23.05 3.76
C GLN A 159 -1.58 -22.35 2.73
N TRP A 160 -0.88 -23.15 1.92
CA TRP A 160 -0.09 -22.66 0.80
C TRP A 160 -0.97 -22.44 -0.43
N ILE A 161 -0.89 -21.24 -0.99
CA ILE A 161 -1.58 -20.85 -2.21
C ILE A 161 -0.63 -21.08 -3.39
N LYS A 162 -0.93 -22.08 -4.22
CA LYS A 162 -0.15 -22.37 -5.43
C LYS A 162 -0.54 -21.41 -6.56
N THR A 163 0.46 -20.82 -7.20
CA THR A 163 0.27 -19.89 -8.32
C THR A 163 0.60 -20.55 -9.66
N GLY A 164 0.01 -20.05 -10.75
CA GLY A 164 0.29 -20.55 -12.11
C GLY A 164 1.73 -20.33 -12.58
N ILE A 165 2.49 -19.48 -11.88
CA ILE A 165 3.90 -19.22 -12.17
C ILE A 165 4.88 -20.14 -11.41
N GLY A 166 4.38 -21.11 -10.65
CA GLY A 166 5.21 -22.10 -9.94
C GLY A 166 5.77 -21.61 -8.60
N ILE A 167 5.04 -20.71 -7.93
CA ILE A 167 5.37 -20.18 -6.60
C ILE A 167 4.26 -20.58 -5.61
N GLU A 168 4.63 -20.90 -4.38
CA GLU A 168 3.72 -21.09 -3.25
C GLU A 168 3.72 -19.84 -2.36
N MET A 169 2.54 -19.28 -2.09
CA MET A 169 2.39 -18.09 -1.25
C MET A 169 1.71 -18.44 0.07
N LEU A 170 2.19 -17.82 1.15
CA LEU A 170 1.51 -17.79 2.42
C LEU A 170 0.87 -16.41 2.62
N ASP A 171 -0.43 -16.37 2.86
CA ASP A 171 -1.17 -15.14 3.17
C ASP A 171 -0.95 -14.73 4.63
N THR A 172 -0.93 -13.42 4.88
CA THR A 172 -0.93 -12.84 6.22
C THR A 172 -1.94 -11.69 6.31
N PRO A 173 -2.68 -11.57 7.43
CA PRO A 173 -3.53 -10.42 7.67
C PRO A 173 -2.75 -9.10 7.55
N GLY A 174 -3.43 -8.01 7.19
CA GLY A 174 -2.83 -6.68 7.25
C GLY A 174 -2.52 -6.25 8.67
N VAL A 175 -1.33 -5.67 8.89
CA VAL A 175 -0.87 -5.26 10.22
C VAL A 175 -0.35 -3.83 10.15
N LEU A 176 -0.95 -2.95 10.94
CA LEU A 176 -0.38 -1.65 11.32
C LEU A 176 0.53 -1.82 12.55
N TRP A 177 1.16 -0.76 13.01
CA TRP A 177 2.00 -0.74 14.22
C TRP A 177 1.41 0.24 15.25
N PRO A 178 1.69 0.07 16.55
CA PRO A 178 0.87 0.65 17.62
C PRO A 178 1.05 2.16 17.82
N ARG A 179 2.13 2.75 17.31
CA ARG A 179 2.43 4.18 17.45
C ARG A 179 3.08 4.70 16.19
N PHE A 180 2.48 5.69 15.56
CA PHE A 180 3.10 6.46 14.49
C PHE A 180 4.09 7.45 15.12
N GLU A 181 5.30 7.52 14.58
CA GLU A 181 6.37 8.38 15.12
C GLU A 181 6.18 9.84 14.68
N ASP A 182 5.56 10.04 13.51
CA ASP A 182 5.30 11.34 12.92
C ASP A 182 3.83 11.47 12.44
N ASP A 183 3.31 12.69 12.52
CA ASP A 183 1.93 13.02 12.13
C ASP A 183 1.71 12.88 10.61
N GLU A 184 2.77 13.07 9.81
CA GLU A 184 2.69 12.99 8.35
C GLU A 184 2.35 11.54 7.91
N THR A 185 3.01 10.55 8.50
CA THR A 185 2.75 9.13 8.26
C THR A 185 1.31 8.78 8.61
N ALA A 186 0.82 9.25 9.76
CA ALA A 186 -0.55 8.97 10.19
C ALA A 186 -1.58 9.57 9.22
N LEU A 187 -1.37 10.82 8.78
CA LEU A 187 -2.20 11.49 7.79
C LEU A 187 -2.16 10.78 6.43
N ASN A 188 -0.97 10.41 5.93
CA ASN A 188 -0.81 9.70 4.67
C ASN A 188 -1.55 8.35 4.67
N LEU A 189 -1.46 7.60 5.77
CA LEU A 189 -2.20 6.36 5.97
C LEU A 189 -3.71 6.59 6.00
N ALA A 190 -4.18 7.67 6.65
CA ALA A 190 -5.59 8.03 6.68
C ALA A 190 -6.11 8.48 5.30
N PHE A 191 -5.41 9.35 4.59
CA PHE A 191 -5.78 9.81 3.23
C PHE A 191 -5.95 8.63 2.26
N THR A 192 -5.03 7.65 2.32
CA THR A 192 -5.06 6.48 1.44
C THR A 192 -6.01 5.37 1.89
N GLY A 193 -6.65 5.53 3.05
CA GLY A 193 -7.64 4.60 3.61
C GLY A 193 -7.03 3.37 4.26
N ALA A 194 -5.75 3.38 4.64
CA ALA A 194 -5.15 2.29 5.41
C ALA A 194 -5.69 2.24 6.85
N ILE A 195 -6.11 3.40 7.37
CA ILE A 195 -6.83 3.55 8.63
C ILE A 195 -8.31 3.74 8.32
N LYS A 196 -9.18 3.11 9.11
CA LYS A 196 -10.63 3.13 8.90
C LYS A 196 -11.21 4.50 9.20
N ASP A 197 -12.10 4.98 8.34
CA ASP A 197 -12.72 6.30 8.47
C ASP A 197 -13.60 6.42 9.71
N GLU A 198 -14.22 5.32 10.15
CA GLU A 198 -15.18 5.34 11.27
C GLU A 198 -14.55 5.67 12.64
N ILE A 199 -13.22 5.70 12.71
CA ILE A 199 -12.47 6.02 13.94
C ILE A 199 -11.75 7.38 13.85
N MET A 200 -12.04 8.19 12.82
CA MET A 200 -11.37 9.45 12.55
C MET A 200 -12.39 10.58 12.34
N ASP A 201 -11.95 11.82 12.55
CA ASP A 201 -12.69 13.00 12.07
C ASP A 201 -12.40 13.17 10.57
N ILE A 202 -13.36 12.76 9.75
CA ILE A 202 -13.21 12.82 8.29
C ILE A 202 -13.26 14.25 7.75
N GLU A 203 -13.87 15.20 8.48
CA GLU A 203 -13.95 16.60 8.07
C GLU A 203 -12.58 17.28 8.26
N GLU A 204 -11.95 17.09 9.42
CA GLU A 204 -10.57 17.52 9.65
C GLU A 204 -9.61 16.83 8.66
N LEU A 205 -9.81 15.52 8.40
CA LEU A 205 -8.98 14.79 7.43
C LEU A 205 -9.13 15.36 6.01
N ALA A 206 -10.34 15.66 5.57
CA ALA A 206 -10.58 16.25 4.26
C ALA A 206 -9.94 17.64 4.13
N LEU A 207 -10.04 18.47 5.16
CA LEU A 207 -9.38 19.78 5.21
C LEU A 207 -7.86 19.63 5.10
N LYS A 208 -7.26 18.70 5.86
CA LYS A 208 -5.82 18.39 5.80
C LYS A 208 -5.37 17.84 4.44
N LEU A 209 -6.24 17.08 3.78
CA LEU A 209 -5.97 16.62 2.41
C LEU A 209 -5.98 17.80 1.44
N VAL A 210 -6.96 18.71 1.53
CA VAL A 210 -6.96 19.94 0.73
C VAL A 210 -5.67 20.72 0.96
N GLU A 211 -5.32 21.02 2.20
CA GLU A 211 -4.08 21.72 2.56
C GLU A 211 -2.84 21.10 1.88
N LYS A 212 -2.68 19.76 1.98
CA LYS A 212 -1.56 19.05 1.36
C LYS A 212 -1.57 19.11 -0.17
N LEU A 213 -2.74 19.05 -0.78
CA LEU A 213 -2.90 19.10 -2.24
C LEU A 213 -2.75 20.51 -2.79
N GLN A 214 -3.10 21.56 -2.05
CA GLN A 214 -2.89 22.95 -2.47
C GLN A 214 -1.40 23.23 -2.64
N THR A 215 -0.55 22.78 -1.71
CA THR A 215 0.90 23.02 -1.78
C THR A 215 1.56 22.33 -2.98
N ASN A 216 1.19 21.08 -3.27
CA ASN A 216 1.96 20.23 -4.17
C ASN A 216 1.24 19.90 -5.50
N TYR A 217 -0.08 20.11 -5.55
CA TYR A 217 -0.96 19.60 -6.60
C TYR A 217 -2.10 20.59 -6.91
N GLU A 218 -1.86 21.89 -6.76
CA GLU A 218 -2.84 22.96 -6.96
C GLU A 218 -3.58 22.84 -8.30
N GLU A 219 -2.84 22.63 -9.38
CA GLU A 219 -3.40 22.53 -10.73
C GLU A 219 -4.33 21.32 -10.89
N LYS A 220 -4.05 20.20 -10.22
CA LYS A 220 -4.94 19.02 -10.23
C LYS A 220 -6.24 19.29 -9.48
N LEU A 221 -6.20 20.06 -8.39
CA LEU A 221 -7.41 20.50 -7.69
C LEU A 221 -8.25 21.41 -8.59
N LYS A 222 -7.62 22.41 -9.24
CA LYS A 222 -8.30 23.32 -10.16
C LYS A 222 -8.96 22.57 -11.30
N GLU A 223 -8.24 21.66 -11.96
CA GLU A 223 -8.75 20.86 -13.06
C GLU A 223 -9.93 19.98 -12.61
N ARG A 224 -9.77 19.25 -11.49
CA ARG A 224 -10.79 18.31 -11.01
C ARG A 224 -12.12 18.98 -10.68
N TYR A 225 -12.05 20.14 -10.03
CA TYR A 225 -13.22 20.83 -9.49
C TYR A 225 -13.64 22.05 -10.32
N LYS A 226 -12.94 22.32 -11.43
CA LYS A 226 -13.15 23.49 -12.30
C LYS A 226 -13.15 24.79 -11.48
N LEU A 227 -12.15 24.90 -10.60
CA LEU A 227 -11.93 26.10 -9.78
C LEU A 227 -11.19 27.13 -10.63
N LYS A 228 -11.51 28.41 -10.43
CA LYS A 228 -10.78 29.51 -11.06
C LYS A 228 -9.42 29.72 -10.38
N GLU A 229 -9.41 29.60 -9.07
CA GLU A 229 -8.23 29.73 -8.23
C GLU A 229 -8.36 28.77 -7.03
N VAL A 230 -7.22 28.53 -6.38
CA VAL A 230 -7.14 27.87 -5.08
C VAL A 230 -6.81 28.95 -4.06
N PHE A 231 -7.55 28.96 -2.96
CA PHE A 231 -7.42 29.98 -1.91
C PHE A 231 -6.26 29.67 -0.96
N GLU A 232 -5.68 30.69 -0.33
CA GLU A 232 -4.62 30.51 0.67
C GLU A 232 -5.10 29.69 1.88
N ASN A 233 -6.32 29.97 2.35
CA ASN A 233 -6.96 29.20 3.41
C ASN A 233 -7.56 27.89 2.84
N PRO A 234 -7.17 26.72 3.36
CA PRO A 234 -7.71 25.44 2.90
C PRO A 234 -9.24 25.32 3.04
N LEU A 235 -9.83 25.97 4.04
CA LEU A 235 -11.28 25.93 4.26
C LEU A 235 -12.05 26.61 3.12
N ASP A 236 -11.55 27.74 2.62
CA ASP A 236 -12.18 28.47 1.52
C ASP A 236 -12.12 27.67 0.21
N THR A 237 -11.05 26.89 0.03
CA THR A 237 -10.93 25.95 -1.09
C THR A 237 -11.88 24.77 -0.94
N LEU A 238 -12.01 24.21 0.27
CA LEU A 238 -12.98 23.15 0.55
C LEU A 238 -14.42 23.62 0.31
N ASP A 239 -14.75 24.85 0.69
CA ASP A 239 -16.04 25.50 0.43
C ASP A 239 -16.32 25.65 -1.07
N ALA A 240 -15.33 26.08 -1.84
CA ALA A 240 -15.45 26.20 -3.28
C ALA A 240 -15.67 24.83 -3.94
N ILE A 241 -14.96 23.80 -3.48
CA ILE A 241 -15.14 22.41 -3.91
C ILE A 241 -16.56 21.92 -3.55
N GLY A 242 -17.04 22.19 -2.33
CA GLY A 242 -18.39 21.84 -1.88
C GLY A 242 -19.48 22.46 -2.72
N LYS A 243 -19.37 23.77 -3.02
CA LYS A 243 -20.28 24.48 -3.95
C LYS A 243 -20.29 23.85 -5.34
N LYS A 244 -19.12 23.47 -5.88
CA LYS A 244 -19.01 22.81 -7.19
C LYS A 244 -19.61 21.42 -7.23
N ARG A 245 -19.54 20.69 -6.11
CA ARG A 245 -20.13 19.35 -5.96
C ARG A 245 -21.61 19.36 -5.57
N GLY A 246 -22.16 20.52 -5.22
CA GLY A 246 -23.56 20.67 -4.79
C GLY A 246 -23.82 20.04 -3.41
N THR A 247 -22.81 19.99 -2.55
CA THR A 247 -22.93 19.49 -1.17
C THR A 247 -23.39 20.62 -0.26
N LEU A 248 -24.66 21.00 -0.40
CA LEU A 248 -25.27 22.08 0.36
C LEU A 248 -26.37 21.55 1.29
N ILE A 249 -26.47 22.12 2.48
CA ILE A 249 -27.60 21.97 3.40
C ILE A 249 -28.55 23.18 3.31
N SER A 250 -29.62 23.15 4.11
CA SER A 250 -30.59 24.25 4.18
C SER A 250 -29.89 25.58 4.51
N GLY A 251 -30.31 26.66 3.84
CA GLY A 251 -29.68 27.97 3.96
C GLY A 251 -28.42 28.16 3.10
N GLY A 252 -28.05 27.19 2.26
CA GLY A 252 -26.92 27.31 1.33
C GLY A 252 -25.55 27.11 1.96
N GLN A 253 -25.51 26.60 3.20
CA GLN A 253 -24.26 26.23 3.89
C GLN A 253 -23.71 24.92 3.34
N ILE A 254 -22.40 24.68 3.51
CA ILE A 254 -21.74 23.45 3.06
C ILE A 254 -22.07 22.28 3.99
N ASP A 255 -22.36 21.14 3.39
CA ASP A 255 -22.37 19.84 4.07
C ASP A 255 -20.93 19.29 4.14
N TYR A 256 -20.22 19.60 5.22
CA TYR A 256 -18.81 19.23 5.39
C TYR A 256 -18.60 17.72 5.43
N ASN A 257 -19.49 16.98 6.09
CA ASN A 257 -19.42 15.53 6.14
C ASN A 257 -19.52 14.92 4.73
N ARG A 258 -20.51 15.35 3.95
CA ARG A 258 -20.72 14.84 2.59
C ARG A 258 -19.57 15.20 1.65
N ILE A 259 -19.04 16.43 1.73
CA ILE A 259 -17.91 16.81 0.87
C ILE A 259 -16.62 16.10 1.30
N ALA A 260 -16.42 15.84 2.59
CA ALA A 260 -15.28 15.09 3.09
C ALA A 260 -15.24 13.67 2.52
N VAL A 261 -16.37 12.94 2.57
CA VAL A 261 -16.50 11.61 1.96
C VAL A 261 -16.19 11.65 0.46
N ILE A 262 -16.81 12.59 -0.27
CA ILE A 262 -16.60 12.73 -1.72
C ILE A 262 -15.13 13.03 -2.03
N LEU A 263 -14.51 13.96 -1.31
CA LEU A 263 -13.12 14.37 -1.53
C LEU A 263 -12.16 13.18 -1.32
N LEU A 264 -12.30 12.48 -0.20
CA LEU A 264 -11.47 11.32 0.14
C LEU A 264 -11.66 10.18 -0.87
N ASP A 265 -12.89 9.88 -1.27
CA ASP A 265 -13.17 8.85 -2.28
C ASP A 265 -12.61 9.23 -3.66
N GLU A 266 -12.70 10.50 -4.05
CA GLU A 266 -12.15 10.98 -5.31
C GLU A 266 -10.62 10.93 -5.33
N PHE A 267 -9.97 11.27 -4.23
CA PHE A 267 -8.53 11.09 -4.07
C PHE A 267 -8.15 9.60 -4.12
N ARG A 268 -8.83 8.77 -3.32
CA ARG A 268 -8.53 7.33 -3.20
C ARG A 268 -8.73 6.59 -4.52
N GLY A 269 -9.74 6.99 -5.29
CA GLY A 269 -10.06 6.45 -6.61
C GLY A 269 -9.29 7.09 -7.78
N GLY A 270 -8.34 8.00 -7.52
CA GLY A 270 -7.53 8.62 -8.58
C GLY A 270 -8.30 9.59 -9.48
N LYS A 271 -9.49 10.05 -9.08
CA LYS A 271 -10.30 10.97 -9.89
C LYS A 271 -9.68 12.36 -9.99
N MET A 272 -8.81 12.73 -9.05
CA MET A 272 -7.98 13.94 -9.07
C MET A 272 -6.71 13.80 -9.94
N GLY A 273 -6.59 12.68 -10.67
CA GLY A 273 -5.39 12.32 -11.43
C GLY A 273 -4.31 11.66 -10.57
N ASN A 274 -3.16 11.43 -11.19
CA ASN A 274 -2.02 10.72 -10.59
C ASN A 274 -1.33 11.56 -9.52
N ILE A 275 -1.37 11.14 -8.26
CA ILE A 275 -0.82 11.89 -7.11
C ILE A 275 0.02 10.95 -6.25
N THR A 276 1.26 11.35 -5.99
CA THR A 276 2.15 10.68 -5.03
C THR A 276 2.40 11.64 -3.86
N LEU A 277 2.02 11.27 -2.65
CA LEU A 277 2.09 12.15 -1.47
C LEU A 277 3.48 12.22 -0.85
N GLU A 278 4.40 11.34 -1.26
CA GLU A 278 5.76 11.27 -0.75
C GLU A 278 6.77 11.21 -1.90
N ARG A 279 7.94 11.80 -1.68
CA ARG A 279 9.13 11.64 -2.51
C ARG A 279 10.26 11.06 -1.66
N PRO A 280 11.22 10.33 -2.24
CA PRO A 280 12.43 9.97 -1.52
C PRO A 280 13.13 11.24 -1.02
N ILE A 281 13.68 11.19 0.20
CA ILE A 281 14.54 12.27 0.69
C ILE A 281 15.89 12.08 -0.04
N GLU A 282 16.36 13.10 -0.77
CA GLU A 282 17.71 13.08 -1.31
C GLU A 282 18.70 13.13 -0.14
N GLU A 283 19.74 12.29 -0.13
CA GLU A 283 20.76 12.24 0.94
C GLU A 283 21.54 13.57 1.13
N ASN A 284 21.27 14.60 0.32
CA ASN A 284 21.91 15.91 0.39
C ASN A 284 21.19 16.93 1.30
N ASP A 285 20.06 16.59 1.92
CA ASP A 285 19.32 17.51 2.81
C ASP A 285 19.69 17.40 4.31
N THR A 286 20.71 16.61 4.66
CA THR A 286 21.37 16.74 5.96
C THR A 286 22.52 17.74 5.83
N VAL A 287 22.23 18.98 6.25
CA VAL A 287 23.20 20.07 6.48
C VAL A 287 24.35 19.61 7.37
#